data_AF-A0A4R6QW98-F1
#
_entry.id   AF-A0A4R6QW98-F1
#
_cell.length_a   1.000
_cell.length_b   1.000
_cell.length_c   1.000
_cell.angle_alpha   90.00
_cell.angle_beta   90.00
_cell.angle_gamma   90.00
#
_symmetry.space_group_name_H-M   'P 1'
#
loop_
_entity.id
_entity.type
_entity.pdbx_description
1 polymer ?
#
loop_
_entity_poly.entity_id
_entity_poly.type
_entity_poly.pdbx_seq_one_letter_code
_entity_poly.pdbx_strand_id
1 'polypeptide(L)'
;MARTPHEDPHPYAGEVVPLLSKDSEVGDEKPAAMFRITDWADRVYGKPWRLHRSPGVLLYSLRAEGLGLPITDDNVLHGTLLGLPMLIHTREIDWSRL
;
A
#
# COMPACT_ATOMS: atom_id res chain seq x y z
N MET A 1 -22.96 -9.69 -4.60
CA MET A 1 -21.95 -9.33 -3.57
C MET A 1 -20.66 -9.02 -4.29
N ALA A 2 -19.95 -7.92 -3.97
CA ALA A 2 -18.66 -7.64 -4.61
C ALA A 2 -17.63 -8.65 -4.09
N ARG A 3 -16.98 -9.39 -4.99
CA ARG A 3 -15.94 -10.37 -4.64
C ARG A 3 -14.65 -9.63 -4.31
N THR A 4 -13.87 -10.12 -3.35
CA THR A 4 -12.49 -9.69 -3.11
C THR A 4 -11.61 -10.26 -4.22
N PRO A 5 -10.86 -9.42 -4.96
CA PRO A 5 -9.91 -9.88 -5.96
C PRO A 5 -8.85 -10.84 -5.40
N HIS A 6 -8.40 -10.64 -4.17
CA HIS A 6 -7.46 -11.52 -3.49
C HIS A 6 -8.19 -12.55 -2.63
N GLU A 7 -7.91 -13.83 -2.88
CA GLU A 7 -8.41 -14.95 -2.06
C GLU A 7 -7.44 -15.28 -0.92
N ASP A 8 -6.14 -15.22 -1.18
CA ASP A 8 -5.09 -15.54 -0.22
C ASP A 8 -4.54 -14.32 0.52
N PRO A 9 -4.02 -14.50 1.76
CA PRO A 9 -3.38 -13.41 2.48
C PRO A 9 -2.15 -12.89 1.73
N HIS A 10 -1.81 -11.62 1.93
CA HIS A 10 -0.54 -11.10 1.48
C HIS A 10 0.61 -11.89 2.15
N PRO A 11 1.64 -12.34 1.40
CA PRO A 11 2.72 -13.17 1.95
C PRO A 11 3.50 -12.49 3.09
N TYR A 12 3.52 -11.16 3.09
CA TYR A 12 4.14 -10.32 4.14
C TYR A 12 3.12 -9.65 5.07
N ALA A 13 1.90 -10.18 5.20
CA ALA A 13 0.93 -9.67 6.16
C ALA A 13 1.50 -9.73 7.59
N GLY A 14 1.43 -8.61 8.32
CA GLY A 14 2.01 -8.44 9.66
C GLY A 14 3.44 -7.88 9.67
N GLU A 15 4.16 -7.98 8.56
CA GLU A 15 5.55 -7.55 8.44
C GLU A 15 5.69 -6.04 8.24
N VAL A 16 6.90 -5.53 8.53
CA VAL A 16 7.28 -4.14 8.28
C VAL A 16 8.18 -4.09 7.06
N VAL A 17 7.78 -3.32 6.06
CA VAL A 17 8.48 -3.20 4.78
C VAL A 17 8.93 -1.76 4.52
N PRO A 18 10.08 -1.56 3.88
CA PRO A 18 10.53 -0.24 3.47
C PRO A 18 9.76 0.26 2.25
N LEU A 19 9.37 1.54 2.25
CA LEU A 19 8.85 2.23 1.07
C LEU A 19 9.99 2.78 0.21
N LEU A 20 9.78 2.83 -1.10
CA LEU A 20 10.69 3.49 -2.04
C LEU A 20 10.80 4.98 -1.70
N SER A 21 12.01 5.44 -1.43
CA SER A 21 12.31 6.86 -1.27
C SER A 21 12.44 7.51 -2.64
N LYS A 22 11.68 8.57 -2.90
CA LYS A 22 11.80 9.36 -4.15
C LYS A 22 13.16 10.07 -4.29
N ASP A 23 13.88 10.23 -3.18
CA ASP A 23 15.11 11.02 -3.10
C ASP A 23 16.37 10.16 -2.92
N SER A 24 16.26 8.83 -2.93
CA SER A 24 17.44 7.98 -2.76
C SER A 24 18.19 7.85 -4.09
N GLU A 25 18.90 8.91 -4.47
CA GLU A 25 20.13 8.73 -5.24
C GLU A 25 21.05 7.80 -4.44
N VAL A 26 21.77 6.94 -5.15
CA VAL A 26 22.70 5.95 -4.59
C VAL A 26 23.70 6.66 -3.67
N GLY A 27 23.49 6.57 -2.36
CA GLY A 27 24.38 7.14 -1.35
C GLY A 27 23.72 7.90 -0.20
N ASP A 28 22.44 8.26 -0.30
CA ASP A 28 21.75 8.97 0.80
C ASP A 28 21.00 7.99 1.72
N GLU A 29 21.54 7.79 2.93
CA GLU A 29 21.01 6.98 4.03
C GLU A 29 19.74 7.58 4.68
N LYS A 30 18.87 8.25 3.94
CA LYS A 30 17.56 8.63 4.48
C LYS A 30 16.82 7.33 4.81
N PRO A 31 16.31 7.15 6.04
CA PRO A 31 15.56 5.96 6.38
C PRO A 31 14.34 5.88 5.46
N ALA A 32 14.25 4.79 4.70
CA ALA A 32 13.03 4.46 3.98
C ALA A 32 11.87 4.47 4.97
N ALA A 33 10.78 5.15 4.62
CA ALA A 33 9.60 5.17 5.47
C ALA A 33 9.12 3.72 5.68
N MET A 34 8.94 3.31 6.94
CA MET A 34 8.66 1.92 7.30
C MET A 34 7.15 1.68 7.43
N PHE A 35 6.60 0.86 6.54
CA PHE A 35 5.18 0.54 6.46
C PHE A 35 4.90 -0.85 7.01
N ARG A 36 4.01 -0.96 7.99
CA ARG A 36 3.53 -2.26 8.49
C ARG A 36 2.33 -2.73 7.67
N ILE A 37 2.45 -3.85 7.00
CA ILE A 37 1.38 -4.43 6.19
C ILE A 37 0.35 -5.09 7.12
N THR A 38 -0.93 -4.76 6.94
CA THR A 38 -2.03 -5.53 7.50
C THR A 38 -2.37 -6.70 6.60
N ASP A 39 -2.80 -6.42 5.37
CA ASP A 39 -3.12 -7.40 4.32
C ASP A 39 -3.41 -6.63 3.00
N TRP A 40 -3.85 -7.33 1.97
CA TRP A 40 -4.51 -6.75 0.80
C TRP A 40 -5.71 -5.89 1.21
N ALA A 41 -5.81 -4.67 0.65
CA ALA A 41 -6.85 -3.72 1.02
C ALA A 41 -8.25 -4.27 0.76
N ASP A 42 -8.44 -5.04 -0.32
CA ASP A 42 -9.72 -5.64 -0.63
C ASP A 42 -10.15 -6.72 0.36
N ARG A 43 -9.20 -7.50 0.90
CA ARG A 43 -9.46 -8.46 1.98
C ARG A 43 -9.79 -7.79 3.29
N VAL A 44 -9.04 -6.73 3.67
CA VAL A 44 -9.35 -5.95 4.88
C VAL A 44 -10.74 -5.33 4.81
N TYR A 45 -11.15 -4.83 3.64
CA TYR A 45 -12.44 -4.19 3.46
C TYR A 45 -13.58 -5.15 3.04
N GLY A 46 -13.27 -6.41 2.73
CA GLY A 46 -14.21 -7.40 2.18
C GLY A 46 -14.80 -7.01 0.82
N LYS A 47 -14.16 -6.09 0.09
CA LYS A 47 -14.59 -5.55 -1.21
C LYS A 47 -13.43 -4.81 -1.88
N PRO A 48 -13.44 -4.58 -3.21
CA PRO A 48 -12.44 -3.75 -3.88
C PRO A 48 -12.25 -2.40 -3.18
N TRP A 49 -11.01 -1.99 -2.99
CA TRP A 49 -10.68 -0.81 -2.19
C TRP A 49 -11.35 0.47 -2.70
N ARG A 50 -11.54 0.58 -4.03
CA ARG A 50 -12.25 1.68 -4.70
C ARG A 50 -13.70 1.85 -4.25
N LEU A 51 -14.33 0.78 -3.78
CA LEU A 51 -15.72 0.80 -3.31
C LEU A 51 -15.81 1.14 -1.82
N HIS A 52 -14.69 1.20 -1.12
CA HIS A 52 -14.64 1.58 0.29
C HIS A 52 -14.61 3.10 0.43
N ARG A 53 -15.41 3.65 1.34
CA ARG A 53 -15.50 5.09 1.59
C ARG A 53 -14.79 5.43 2.90
N SER A 54 -13.51 5.80 2.79
CA SER A 54 -12.73 6.30 3.92
C SER A 54 -11.82 7.44 3.49
N PRO A 55 -11.38 8.32 4.42
CA PRO A 55 -10.37 9.34 4.12
C PRO A 55 -9.07 8.75 3.56
N GLY A 56 -8.68 7.54 4.01
CA GLY A 56 -7.50 6.84 3.53
C GLY A 56 -7.60 6.46 2.05
N VAL A 57 -8.77 6.02 1.58
CA VAL A 57 -9.02 5.74 0.15
C VAL A 57 -8.92 7.02 -0.68
N LEU A 58 -9.50 8.13 -0.21
CA LEU A 58 -9.42 9.41 -0.94
C LEU A 58 -7.98 9.90 -1.06
N LEU A 59 -7.23 9.90 0.05
CA LEU A 59 -5.82 10.31 0.07
C LEU A 59 -4.97 9.42 -0.83
N TYR A 60 -5.23 8.11 -0.81
CA TYR A 60 -4.57 7.16 -1.71
C TYR A 60 -4.87 7.45 -3.17
N SER A 61 -6.14 7.65 -3.55
CA SER A 61 -6.51 7.91 -4.95
C SER A 61 -5.80 9.15 -5.50
N LEU A 62 -5.78 10.26 -4.74
CA LEU A 62 -5.08 11.50 -5.14
C LEU A 62 -3.56 11.26 -5.28
N ARG A 63 -2.98 10.51 -4.36
CA ARG A 63 -1.55 10.18 -4.37
C ARG A 63 -1.20 9.25 -5.52
N ALA A 64 -2.01 8.23 -5.78
CA ALA A 64 -1.82 7.27 -6.86
C ALA A 64 -1.91 7.95 -8.24
N GLU A 65 -2.87 8.85 -8.42
CA GLU A 65 -2.98 9.68 -9.62
C GLU A 65 -1.74 10.55 -9.83
N GLY A 66 -1.28 11.25 -8.79
CA GLY A 66 -0.06 12.07 -8.85
C GLY A 66 1.23 11.27 -9.10
N LEU A 67 1.23 9.96 -8.85
CA LEU A 67 2.35 9.05 -9.11
C LEU A 67 2.21 8.24 -10.41
N GLY A 68 1.10 8.39 -11.15
CA GLY A 68 0.82 7.57 -12.33
C GLY A 68 0.67 6.08 -12.01
N LEU A 69 0.26 5.74 -10.79
CA LEU A 69 0.02 4.35 -10.38
C LEU A 69 -1.28 3.82 -10.98
N PRO A 70 -1.40 2.51 -11.24
CA PRO A 70 -2.64 1.91 -11.74
C PRO A 70 -3.79 2.06 -10.73
N ILE A 71 -4.66 3.04 -10.93
CA ILE A 71 -5.81 3.27 -10.02
C ILE A 71 -6.92 2.22 -10.15
N THR A 72 -6.88 1.39 -11.18
CA THR A 72 -7.91 0.38 -11.49
C THR A 72 -7.58 -1.02 -11.01
N ASP A 73 -6.35 -1.27 -10.55
CA ASP A 73 -5.96 -2.59 -10.02
C ASP A 73 -6.20 -2.70 -8.51
N ASP A 74 -6.12 -3.91 -7.99
CA ASP A 74 -6.31 -4.18 -6.56
C ASP A 74 -5.00 -4.51 -5.85
N ASN A 75 -3.84 -4.19 -6.47
CA ASN A 75 -2.49 -4.39 -5.93
C ASN A 75 -2.16 -3.34 -4.84
N VAL A 76 -3.10 -3.17 -3.91
CA VAL A 76 -3.09 -2.14 -2.88
C VAL A 76 -3.12 -2.83 -1.53
N LEU A 77 -2.20 -2.42 -0.68
CA LEU A 77 -2.04 -2.93 0.67
C LEU A 77 -2.66 -1.96 1.65
N HIS A 78 -3.36 -2.51 2.63
CA HIS A 78 -3.74 -1.78 3.83
C HIS A 78 -2.67 -1.98 4.90
N GLY A 79 -2.35 -0.93 5.62
CA GLY A 79 -1.37 -1.00 6.69
C GLY A 79 -1.24 0.30 7.47
N THR A 80 -0.13 0.42 8.20
CA THR A 80 0.16 1.62 8.99
C THR A 80 1.54 2.17 8.70
N LEU A 81 1.64 3.48 8.56
CA LEU A 81 2.90 4.23 8.49
C LEU A 81 2.95 5.17 9.69
N LEU A 82 3.98 5.08 10.53
CA LEU A 82 4.09 5.85 11.78
C LEU A 82 2.83 5.74 12.68
N GLY A 83 2.18 4.58 12.68
CA GLY A 83 0.95 4.32 13.44
C GLY A 83 -0.33 4.87 12.79
N LEU A 84 -0.25 5.57 11.65
CA LEU A 84 -1.42 6.07 10.94
C LEU A 84 -1.86 5.09 9.84
N PRO A 85 -3.16 4.78 9.73
CA PRO A 85 -3.67 3.88 8.71
C PRO A 85 -3.53 4.49 7.31
N MET A 86 -2.97 3.74 6.38
CA MET A 86 -2.74 4.18 5.00
C MET A 86 -2.91 3.02 4.02
N LEU A 87 -3.21 3.39 2.76
CA LEU A 87 -3.11 2.48 1.63
C LEU A 87 -1.83 2.77 0.85
N ILE A 88 -1.15 1.71 0.42
CA ILE A 88 0.10 1.74 -0.35
C ILE A 88 -0.03 0.77 -1.51
N HIS A 89 0.36 1.19 -2.71
CA HIS A 89 0.42 0.28 -3.86
C HIS A 89 1.70 -0.57 -3.78
N THR A 90 1.67 -1.83 -4.21
CA THR A 90 2.85 -2.74 -4.12
C THR A 90 4.10 -2.19 -4.82
N ARG A 91 3.94 -1.45 -5.92
CA ARG A 91 5.02 -0.73 -6.62
C ARG A 91 5.74 0.35 -5.79
N GLU A 92 5.19 0.72 -4.64
CA GLU A 92 5.80 1.72 -3.76
C GLU A 92 6.68 1.08 -2.67
N ILE A 93 6.72 -0.24 -2.60
CA ILE A 93 7.54 -0.98 -1.64
C ILE A 93 8.88 -1.33 -2.28
N ASP A 94 9.95 -1.18 -1.50
CA ASP A 94 11.28 -1.64 -1.87
C ASP A 94 11.42 -3.13 -1.55
N TRP A 95 10.95 -3.97 -2.47
CA TRP A 95 11.04 -5.43 -2.35
C TRP A 95 12.48 -5.96 -2.42
N SER A 96 13.46 -5.14 -2.82
CA SER A 96 14.87 -5.58 -2.88
C SER A 96 15.54 -5.64 -1.50
N ARG A 97 14.88 -5.09 -0.48
CA ARG A 97 15.37 -5.02 0.91
C ARG A 97 14.67 -5.99 1.87
N LEU A 98 13.95 -6.97 1.33
CA LEU A 98 13.20 -8.01 2.05
C LEU A 98 13.78 -9.39 1.72
#